data_AF-A0AAN7S9E9-F1
#
_entry.id   AF-A0AAN7S9E9-F1
#
_cell.length_a   1.000
_cell.length_b   1.000
_cell.length_c   1.000
_cell.angle_alpha   90.00
_cell.angle_beta   90.00
_cell.angle_gamma   90.00
#
_symmetry.space_group_name_H-M   'P 1'
#
loop_
_entity.id
_entity.type
_entity.pdbx_description
1 polymer ?
#
loop_
_entity_poly.entity_id
_entity_poly.type
_entity_poly.pdbx_seq_one_letter_code
_entity_poly.pdbx_strand_id
1 'polypeptide(L)'
;MSESFLNKLNEEIQRHALIVSDNSRALQEVLKRIVSENKYCAETDILQTRALDKFKEEQIKHVKTKLNSNEITSKLSLLRRQIQEKERTIRDLENKLKNQNEKYENYKLEQDKLHRNNKTVLNALQKAIKQFTQHFQYTIHNAHLDDSTKYCVVVNFVIKRKESTYPIKFIFDRNTDSLLEFDASALLNEEEHESLVNCYKQSQNNIALLCTLRNLVLAKDIL
;
A
#
# COMPACT_ATOMS: atom_id res chain seq x y z
N MET A 1 1.58 3.76 -2.64
CA MET A 1 2.35 5.01 -2.75
C MET A 1 1.44 6.05 -3.36
N SER A 2 1.32 7.24 -2.77
CA SER A 2 0.49 8.29 -3.36
C SER A 2 1.16 8.83 -4.63
N GLU A 3 0.37 9.09 -5.68
CA GLU A 3 0.85 9.80 -6.88
C GLU A 3 1.59 11.11 -6.52
N SER A 4 1.21 11.73 -5.40
CA SER A 4 1.86 12.92 -4.86
C SER A 4 3.34 12.74 -4.53
N PHE A 5 3.79 11.53 -4.15
CA PHE A 5 5.21 11.26 -3.87
C PHE A 5 6.01 11.10 -5.16
N LEU A 6 5.46 10.38 -6.14
CA LEU A 6 6.11 10.19 -7.44
C LEU A 6 6.24 11.51 -8.21
N ASN A 7 5.21 12.37 -8.14
CA ASN A 7 5.27 13.70 -8.76
C ASN A 7 6.34 14.59 -8.11
N LYS A 8 6.45 14.59 -6.78
CA LYS A 8 7.50 15.35 -6.07
C LYS A 8 8.90 14.86 -6.41
N LEU A 9 9.10 13.54 -6.47
CA LEU A 9 10.39 12.97 -6.85
C LEU A 9 10.77 13.31 -8.30
N ASN A 10 9.80 13.28 -9.22
CA ASN A 10 10.03 13.63 -10.62
C ASN A 10 10.36 15.12 -10.81
N GLU A 11 9.66 16.01 -10.10
CA GLU A 11 9.97 17.45 -10.07
C GLU A 11 11.39 17.72 -9.55
N GLU A 12 11.82 16.98 -8.53
CA GLU A 12 13.14 17.15 -7.92
C GLU A 12 14.25 16.63 -8.85
N ILE A 13 14.02 15.50 -9.54
CA ILE A 13 14.91 14.98 -10.58
C ILE A 13 15.06 15.99 -11.73
N GLN A 14 13.95 16.57 -12.20
CA GLN A 14 13.96 17.57 -13.28
C GLN A 14 14.69 18.85 -12.87
N ARG A 15 14.50 19.33 -11.63
CA ARG A 15 15.25 20.47 -11.09
C ARG A 15 16.75 20.21 -11.07
N HIS A 16 17.16 19.03 -10.61
CA HIS A 16 18.58 18.66 -10.59
C HIS A 16 19.17 18.53 -12.00
N ALA A 17 18.43 17.98 -12.96
CA ALA A 17 18.85 17.90 -14.35
C ALA A 17 19.07 19.29 -14.98
N LEU A 18 18.20 20.26 -14.66
CA LEU A 18 18.32 21.63 -15.14
C LEU A 18 19.60 22.31 -14.62
N ILE A 19 19.88 22.17 -13.33
CA ILE A 19 21.08 22.74 -12.68
C ILE A 19 22.37 22.18 -13.30
N VAL A 20 22.40 20.88 -13.61
CA VAL A 20 23.55 20.24 -14.28
C VAL A 20 23.77 20.81 -15.68
N SER A 21 22.69 21.01 -16.44
CA SER A 21 22.73 21.61 -17.78
C SER A 21 23.24 23.05 -17.75
N ASP A 22 22.72 23.87 -16.83
CA ASP A 22 23.12 25.27 -16.67
C ASP A 22 24.60 25.42 -16.28
N ASN A 23 25.08 24.57 -15.37
CA ASN A 23 26.48 24.55 -14.97
C ASN A 23 27.40 24.12 -16.12
N SER A 24 26.97 23.15 -16.94
CA SER A 24 27.72 22.71 -18.12
C SER A 24 27.88 23.85 -19.15
N ARG A 25 26.80 24.59 -19.40
CA ARG A 25 26.81 25.76 -20.30
C ARG A 25 27.72 26.89 -19.78
N ALA A 26 27.65 27.21 -18.48
CA ALA A 26 28.52 28.22 -17.88
C ALA A 26 30.00 27.85 -18.01
N LEU A 27 30.35 26.58 -17.83
CA LEU A 27 31.73 26.09 -18.03
C LEU A 27 32.20 26.25 -19.49
N GLN A 28 31.32 26.01 -20.48
CA GLN A 28 31.66 26.22 -21.89
C GLN A 28 31.88 27.70 -22.24
N GLU A 29 31.14 28.63 -21.65
CA GLU A 29 31.33 30.07 -21.87
C GLU A 29 32.64 30.59 -21.28
N VAL A 30 33.01 30.11 -20.08
CA VAL A 30 34.30 30.44 -19.45
C VAL A 30 35.46 29.94 -20.32
N LEU A 31 35.36 28.71 -20.85
CA LEU A 31 36.34 28.14 -21.78
C LEU A 31 36.47 28.97 -23.06
N LYS A 32 35.35 29.44 -23.64
CA LYS A 32 35.37 30.30 -24.83
C LYS A 32 36.06 31.64 -24.57
N ARG A 33 35.83 32.28 -23.41
CA ARG A 33 36.49 33.55 -23.05
C ARG A 33 38.00 33.42 -22.93
N ILE A 34 38.48 32.37 -22.26
CA ILE A 34 39.92 32.10 -22.06
C ILE A 34 40.64 31.90 -23.41
N VAL A 35 39.97 31.28 -24.38
CA VAL A 35 40.53 31.07 -25.73
C VAL A 35 40.52 32.37 -26.55
N SER A 36 39.53 33.26 -26.34
CA SER A 36 39.44 34.53 -27.07
C SER A 36 40.40 35.62 -26.61
N GLU A 37 40.82 35.60 -25.33
CA GLU A 37 41.69 36.64 -24.75
C GLU A 37 43.19 36.49 -25.11
N ASN A 38 43.59 35.41 -25.81
CA ASN A 38 44.98 35.08 -26.11
C ASN A 38 45.41 35.36 -27.58
N LYS A 39 44.98 36.48 -28.18
CA LYS A 39 45.36 36.85 -29.57
C LYS A 39 46.13 38.18 -29.67
N TYR A 40 47.30 38.09 -30.31
CA TYR A 40 48.14 39.10 -31.00
C TYR A 40 49.28 39.86 -30.27
N CYS A 41 50.25 40.21 -31.13
CA CYS A 41 51.69 40.45 -30.95
C CYS A 41 52.11 41.84 -31.47
N ALA A 42 53.32 42.29 -31.06
CA ALA A 42 54.31 43.17 -31.73
C ALA A 42 54.39 44.71 -31.46
N GLU A 43 55.62 45.10 -31.04
CA GLU A 43 56.48 46.30 -31.32
C GLU A 43 56.03 47.73 -30.89
N THR A 44 56.85 48.71 -30.40
CA THR A 44 58.32 48.94 -30.25
C THR A 44 58.63 50.03 -29.17
N ASP A 45 59.83 49.95 -28.59
CA ASP A 45 60.81 50.99 -28.16
C ASP A 45 60.50 52.14 -27.16
N ILE A 46 60.47 51.80 -25.85
CA ILE A 46 60.97 52.64 -24.72
C ILE A 46 61.59 51.67 -23.67
N LEU A 47 62.78 51.11 -23.93
CA LEU A 47 63.08 49.70 -23.61
C LEU A 47 63.87 49.31 -22.34
N GLN A 48 64.33 50.21 -21.45
CA GLN A 48 65.08 49.74 -20.25
C GLN A 48 64.37 50.00 -18.92
N THR A 49 63.89 51.21 -18.63
CA THR A 49 63.14 51.48 -17.40
C THR A 49 61.72 50.89 -17.44
N ARG A 50 61.04 50.96 -18.59
CA ARG A 50 59.75 50.27 -18.77
C ARG A 50 59.88 48.76 -18.93
N ALA A 51 61.04 48.22 -19.33
CA ALA A 51 61.22 46.77 -19.39
C ALA A 51 61.34 46.15 -18.00
N LEU A 52 61.95 46.85 -17.04
CA LEU A 52 61.99 46.39 -15.65
C LEU A 52 60.60 46.48 -14.99
N ASP A 53 59.85 47.54 -15.22
CA ASP A 53 58.48 47.68 -14.71
C ASP A 53 57.50 46.74 -15.40
N LYS A 54 57.61 46.55 -16.72
CA LYS A 54 56.84 45.52 -17.45
C LYS A 54 57.22 44.11 -17.03
N PHE A 55 58.50 43.80 -16.78
CA PHE A 55 58.91 42.50 -16.27
C PHE A 55 58.34 42.23 -14.88
N LYS A 56 58.32 43.23 -13.99
CA LYS A 56 57.64 43.14 -12.69
C LYS A 56 56.13 42.98 -12.85
N GLU A 57 55.50 43.73 -13.74
CA GLU A 57 54.06 43.57 -14.03
C GLU A 57 53.72 42.24 -14.68
N GLU A 58 54.55 41.71 -15.59
CA GLU A 58 54.40 40.40 -16.21
C GLU A 58 54.64 39.27 -15.21
N GLN A 59 55.61 39.41 -14.30
CA GLN A 59 55.80 38.50 -13.17
C GLN A 59 54.58 38.53 -12.24
N ILE A 60 54.08 39.71 -11.88
CA ILE A 60 52.87 39.84 -11.03
C ILE A 60 51.64 39.27 -11.75
N LYS A 61 51.48 39.53 -13.05
CA LYS A 61 50.42 38.92 -13.88
C LYS A 61 50.56 37.42 -13.91
N HIS A 62 51.75 36.89 -14.18
CA HIS A 62 52.02 35.46 -14.24
C HIS A 62 51.79 34.76 -12.88
N VAL A 63 52.15 35.40 -11.76
CA VAL A 63 51.84 34.93 -10.40
C VAL A 63 50.33 34.96 -10.14
N LYS A 64 49.62 36.03 -10.52
CA LYS A 64 48.14 36.11 -10.43
C LYS A 64 47.46 35.04 -11.30
N THR A 65 47.94 34.81 -12.52
CA THR A 65 47.41 33.77 -13.41
C THR A 65 47.67 32.36 -12.85
N LYS A 66 48.86 32.11 -12.26
CA LYS A 66 49.16 30.85 -11.55
C LYS A 66 48.29 30.64 -10.31
N LEU A 67 48.06 31.69 -9.51
CA LEU A 67 47.17 31.64 -8.34
C LEU A 67 45.72 31.34 -8.77
N ASN A 68 45.22 32.04 -9.78
CA ASN A 68 43.88 31.79 -10.34
C ASN A 68 43.77 30.38 -10.94
N SER A 69 44.80 29.89 -11.61
CA SER A 69 44.84 28.53 -12.16
C SER A 69 44.79 27.46 -11.06
N ASN A 70 45.51 27.67 -9.96
CA ASN A 70 45.46 26.77 -8.80
C ASN A 70 44.09 26.77 -8.12
N GLU A 71 43.46 27.95 -7.99
CA GLU A 71 42.11 28.06 -7.42
C GLU A 71 41.05 27.38 -8.29
N ILE A 72 41.12 27.55 -9.62
CA ILE A 72 40.24 26.86 -10.58
C ILE A 72 40.46 25.34 -10.51
N THR A 73 41.71 24.90 -10.43
CA THR A 73 42.04 23.46 -10.34
C THR A 73 41.51 22.85 -9.05
N SER A 74 41.60 23.57 -7.93
CA SER A 74 41.03 23.17 -6.64
C SER A 74 39.48 23.10 -6.68
N LYS A 75 38.83 24.09 -7.29
CA LYS A 75 37.37 24.08 -7.48
C LYS A 75 36.91 22.93 -8.38
N LEU A 76 37.67 22.64 -9.45
CA LEU A 76 37.39 21.52 -10.36
C LEU A 76 37.55 20.16 -9.66
N SER A 77 38.57 19.98 -8.82
CA SER A 77 38.75 18.73 -8.09
C SER A 77 37.63 18.49 -7.07
N LEU A 78 37.18 19.55 -6.39
CA LEU A 78 36.03 19.49 -5.49
C LEU A 78 34.73 19.11 -6.21
N LEU A 79 34.43 19.77 -7.34
CA LEU A 79 33.24 19.46 -8.15
C LEU A 79 33.25 18.02 -8.67
N ARG A 80 34.41 17.53 -9.12
CA ARG A 80 34.56 16.13 -9.56
C ARG A 80 34.25 15.14 -8.43
N ARG A 81 34.71 15.44 -7.21
CA ARG A 81 34.40 14.61 -6.04
C ARG A 81 32.91 14.62 -5.71
N GLN A 82 32.26 15.79 -5.75
CA GLN A 82 30.82 15.90 -5.53
C GLN A 82 30.01 15.12 -6.57
N ILE A 83 30.41 15.17 -7.85
CA ILE A 83 29.77 14.36 -8.91
C ILE A 83 29.89 12.87 -8.60
N GLN A 84 31.08 12.39 -8.24
CA GLN A 84 31.30 10.97 -7.92
C GLN A 84 30.46 10.51 -6.71
N GLU A 85 30.35 11.33 -5.67
CA GLU A 85 29.50 11.03 -4.50
C GLU A 85 28.01 10.96 -4.87
N LYS A 86 27.54 11.87 -5.74
CA LYS A 86 26.16 11.85 -6.24
C LYS A 86 25.88 10.65 -7.15
N GLU A 87 26.80 10.28 -8.03
CA GLU A 87 26.68 9.08 -8.88
C GLU A 87 26.62 7.78 -8.08
N ARG A 88 27.37 7.69 -6.97
CA ARG A 88 27.25 6.55 -6.03
C ARG A 88 25.87 6.52 -5.38
N THR A 89 25.41 7.67 -4.91
CA THR A 89 24.08 7.81 -4.28
C THR A 89 22.96 7.40 -5.24
N ILE A 90 23.03 7.81 -6.52
CA ILE A 90 22.05 7.46 -7.54
C ILE A 90 22.01 5.93 -7.74
N ARG A 91 23.17 5.29 -7.91
CA ARG A 91 23.25 3.83 -8.07
C ARG A 91 22.67 3.08 -6.86
N ASP A 92 22.95 3.55 -5.65
CA ASP A 92 22.40 2.95 -4.44
C ASP A 92 20.88 3.09 -4.37
N LEU A 93 20.33 4.24 -4.80
CA LEU A 93 18.90 4.48 -4.87
C LEU A 93 18.22 3.62 -5.94
N GLU A 94 18.82 3.49 -7.12
CA GLU A 94 18.34 2.62 -8.20
C GLU A 94 18.26 1.15 -7.74
N ASN A 95 19.29 0.67 -7.04
CA ASN A 95 19.30 -0.67 -6.46
C ASN A 95 18.21 -0.85 -5.40
N LYS A 96 18.01 0.13 -4.53
CA LYS A 96 16.92 0.11 -3.54
C LYS A 96 15.55 0.10 -4.20
N LEU A 97 15.35 0.92 -5.23
CA LEU A 97 14.09 0.99 -5.98
C LEU A 97 13.78 -0.33 -6.67
N LYS A 98 14.78 -0.94 -7.32
CA LYS A 98 14.64 -2.26 -7.95
C LYS A 98 14.22 -3.33 -6.93
N ASN A 99 14.93 -3.41 -5.80
CA ASN A 99 14.61 -4.37 -4.74
C ASN A 99 13.21 -4.15 -4.14
N GLN A 100 12.78 -2.89 -3.99
CA GLN A 100 11.43 -2.58 -3.52
C GLN A 100 10.35 -2.96 -4.53
N ASN A 101 10.58 -2.74 -5.82
CA ASN A 101 9.66 -3.15 -6.87
C ASN A 101 9.53 -4.68 -6.96
N GLU A 102 10.64 -5.41 -6.84
CA GLU A 102 10.59 -6.89 -6.79
C GLU A 102 9.79 -7.39 -5.58
N LYS A 103 9.98 -6.78 -4.40
CA LYS A 103 9.15 -7.10 -3.21
C LYS A 103 7.68 -6.79 -3.43
N TYR A 104 7.37 -5.66 -4.06
CA TYR A 104 5.99 -5.25 -4.33
C TYR A 104 5.29 -6.25 -5.28
N GLU A 105 5.95 -6.65 -6.35
CA GLU A 105 5.38 -7.65 -7.27
C GLU A 105 5.19 -9.01 -6.59
N ASN A 106 6.10 -9.42 -5.71
CA ASN A 106 5.93 -10.63 -4.91
C ASN A 106 4.71 -10.56 -3.98
N TYR A 107 4.50 -9.43 -3.28
CA TYR A 107 3.31 -9.24 -2.44
C TYR A 107 2.02 -9.23 -3.25
N LYS A 108 2.04 -8.64 -4.44
CA LYS A 108 0.89 -8.63 -5.35
C LYS A 108 0.52 -10.05 -5.80
N LEU A 109 1.51 -10.86 -6.16
CA LEU A 109 1.30 -12.28 -6.50
C LEU A 109 0.76 -13.09 -5.31
N GLU A 110 1.26 -12.82 -4.10
CA GLU A 110 0.77 -13.47 -2.88
C GLU A 110 -0.69 -13.08 -2.59
N GLN A 111 -1.03 -11.80 -2.72
CA GLN A 111 -2.40 -11.32 -2.56
C GLN A 111 -3.34 -11.96 -3.57
N ASP A 112 -2.95 -12.05 -4.84
CA ASP A 112 -3.73 -12.70 -5.89
C ASP A 112 -3.95 -14.20 -5.60
N LYS A 113 -2.91 -14.88 -5.10
CA LYS A 113 -2.99 -16.29 -4.70
C LYS A 113 -3.95 -16.48 -3.53
N LEU A 114 -3.84 -15.66 -2.47
CA LEU A 114 -4.73 -15.69 -1.32
C LEU A 114 -6.17 -15.38 -1.73
N HIS A 115 -6.38 -14.40 -2.60
CA HIS A 115 -7.71 -14.04 -3.10
C HIS A 115 -8.36 -15.20 -3.86
N ARG A 116 -7.62 -15.87 -4.76
CA ARG A 116 -8.13 -17.05 -5.49
C ARG A 116 -8.45 -18.20 -4.55
N ASN A 117 -7.60 -18.46 -3.56
CA ASN A 117 -7.82 -19.51 -2.57
C ASN A 117 -9.07 -19.21 -1.75
N ASN A 118 -9.20 -18.00 -1.21
CA ASN A 118 -10.37 -17.58 -0.42
C ASN A 118 -11.66 -17.67 -1.25
N LYS A 119 -11.63 -17.22 -2.52
CA LYS A 119 -12.78 -17.33 -3.42
C LYS A 119 -13.18 -18.79 -3.67
N THR A 120 -12.21 -19.68 -3.83
CA THR A 120 -12.47 -21.12 -4.03
C THR A 120 -13.11 -21.74 -2.79
N VAL A 121 -12.58 -21.44 -1.60
CA VAL A 121 -13.13 -21.91 -0.33
C VAL A 121 -14.54 -21.37 -0.10
N LEU A 122 -14.76 -20.07 -0.33
CA LEU A 122 -16.08 -19.45 -0.19
C LEU A 122 -17.10 -20.07 -1.14
N ASN A 123 -16.74 -20.31 -2.41
CA ASN A 123 -17.63 -20.96 -3.36
C ASN A 123 -17.98 -22.40 -2.93
N ALA A 124 -17.03 -23.15 -2.38
CA ALA A 124 -17.27 -24.49 -1.87
C ALA A 124 -18.23 -24.46 -0.66
N LEU A 125 -18.02 -23.55 0.29
CA LEU A 125 -18.90 -23.35 1.44
C LEU A 125 -20.31 -22.93 1.02
N GLN A 126 -20.44 -21.98 0.09
CA GLN A 126 -21.73 -21.56 -0.45
C GLN A 126 -22.47 -22.72 -1.13
N LYS A 127 -21.77 -23.58 -1.87
CA LYS A 127 -22.35 -24.78 -2.47
C LYS A 127 -22.83 -25.78 -1.40
N ALA A 128 -22.04 -25.99 -0.35
CA ALA A 128 -22.42 -26.85 0.77
C ALA A 128 -23.65 -26.30 1.52
N ILE A 129 -23.67 -25.01 1.86
CA ILE A 129 -24.82 -24.33 2.47
C ILE A 129 -26.06 -24.49 1.59
N LYS A 130 -25.94 -24.30 0.27
CA LYS A 130 -27.04 -24.50 -0.67
C LYS A 130 -27.57 -25.94 -0.64
N GLN A 131 -26.69 -26.94 -0.57
CA GLN A 131 -27.10 -28.34 -0.45
C GLN A 131 -27.82 -28.61 0.88
N PHE A 132 -27.31 -28.07 1.99
CA PHE A 132 -27.91 -28.24 3.31
C PHE A 132 -29.28 -27.57 3.43
N THR A 133 -29.39 -26.31 3.01
CA THR A 133 -30.67 -25.56 2.98
C THR A 133 -31.73 -26.27 2.13
N GLN A 134 -31.34 -26.86 0.98
CA GLN A 134 -32.25 -27.65 0.14
C GLN A 134 -32.67 -28.96 0.81
N HIS A 135 -31.72 -29.68 1.42
CA HIS A 135 -31.99 -30.99 2.02
C HIS A 135 -32.82 -30.89 3.30
N PHE A 136 -32.45 -29.95 4.17
CA PHE A 136 -33.11 -29.73 5.45
C PHE A 136 -34.28 -28.76 5.38
N GLN A 137 -34.51 -28.14 4.22
CA GLN A 137 -35.61 -27.24 3.94
C GLN A 137 -35.68 -26.10 4.95
N TYR A 138 -34.63 -25.28 5.00
CA TYR A 138 -34.61 -24.03 5.74
C TYR A 138 -33.79 -22.99 4.98
N THR A 139 -34.03 -21.72 5.24
CA THR A 139 -33.17 -20.60 4.83
C THR A 139 -32.44 -20.08 6.07
N ILE A 140 -31.24 -19.54 5.85
CA ILE A 140 -30.42 -18.93 6.90
C ILE A 140 -29.98 -17.56 6.42
N HIS A 141 -30.09 -16.56 7.29
CA HIS A 141 -29.46 -15.26 7.09
C HIS A 141 -28.89 -14.73 8.40
N ASN A 142 -27.84 -13.93 8.30
CA ASN A 142 -27.25 -13.29 9.46
C ASN A 142 -27.99 -11.99 9.76
N ALA A 143 -28.43 -11.82 11.01
CA ALA A 143 -28.94 -10.54 11.49
C ALA A 143 -27.81 -9.76 12.17
N HIS A 144 -27.83 -8.44 11.99
CA HIS A 144 -26.86 -7.57 12.64
C HIS A 144 -27.11 -7.53 14.15
N LEU A 145 -26.03 -7.62 14.92
CA LEU A 145 -26.00 -7.35 16.35
C LEU A 145 -24.96 -6.27 16.60
N ASP A 146 -25.24 -5.36 17.53
CA ASP A 146 -24.30 -4.33 17.96
C ASP A 146 -23.11 -4.92 18.75
N ASP A 147 -23.30 -6.08 19.37
CA ASP A 147 -22.27 -6.79 20.14
C ASP A 147 -21.28 -7.53 19.21
N SER A 148 -20.07 -6.98 19.09
CA SER A 148 -19.00 -7.55 18.26
C SER A 148 -18.55 -8.97 18.66
N THR A 149 -18.85 -9.39 19.89
CA THR A 149 -18.49 -10.71 20.43
C THR A 149 -19.51 -11.80 20.09
N LYS A 150 -20.64 -11.42 19.50
CA LYS A 150 -21.74 -12.34 19.18
C LYS A 150 -22.12 -12.23 17.71
N TYR A 151 -22.80 -13.25 17.21
CA TYR A 151 -23.46 -13.18 15.92
C TYR A 151 -24.86 -13.80 15.99
N CYS A 152 -25.80 -13.21 15.25
CA CYS A 152 -27.18 -13.67 15.18
C CYS A 152 -27.45 -14.36 13.85
N VAL A 153 -27.99 -15.56 13.94
CA VAL A 153 -28.43 -16.37 12.81
C VAL A 153 -29.94 -16.48 12.87
N VAL A 154 -30.62 -16.07 11.80
CA VAL A 154 -32.07 -16.21 11.67
C VAL A 154 -32.35 -17.36 10.72
N VAL A 155 -33.15 -18.31 11.18
CA VAL A 155 -33.56 -19.50 10.43
C VAL A 155 -35.05 -19.42 10.16
N ASN A 156 -35.43 -19.58 8.89
CA ASN A 156 -36.82 -19.83 8.50
C ASN A 156 -36.92 -21.24 7.94
N PHE A 157 -37.85 -22.04 8.44
CA PHE A 157 -38.12 -23.36 7.84
C PHE A 157 -38.93 -23.20 6.55
N VAL A 158 -38.68 -24.07 5.57
CA VAL A 158 -39.40 -24.14 4.30
C VAL A 158 -40.31 -25.35 4.34
N ILE A 159 -41.61 -25.14 4.50
CA ILE A 159 -42.62 -26.20 4.58
C ILE A 159 -43.43 -26.19 3.28
N LYS A 160 -43.59 -27.37 2.64
CA LYS A 160 -44.34 -27.51 1.36
C LYS A 160 -43.92 -26.50 0.27
N ARG A 161 -42.61 -26.20 0.17
CA ARG A 161 -42.01 -25.22 -0.77
C ARG A 161 -42.36 -23.75 -0.50
N LYS A 162 -42.93 -23.43 0.67
CA LYS A 162 -43.16 -22.06 1.13
C LYS A 162 -42.32 -21.79 2.36
N GLU A 163 -41.69 -20.62 2.42
CA GLU A 163 -40.98 -20.18 3.62
C GLU A 163 -41.99 -19.89 4.73
N SER A 164 -41.72 -20.43 5.92
CA SER A 164 -42.56 -20.23 7.10
C SER A 164 -42.53 -18.77 7.51
N THR A 165 -43.66 -18.30 8.04
CA THR A 165 -43.80 -16.95 8.60
C THR A 165 -43.20 -16.81 9.98
N TYR A 166 -42.63 -17.88 10.54
CA TYR A 166 -42.11 -17.95 11.91
C TYR A 166 -40.57 -17.99 11.91
N PRO A 167 -39.88 -16.83 11.82
CA PRO A 167 -38.44 -16.77 11.95
C PRO A 167 -38.00 -17.13 13.37
N ILE A 168 -36.93 -17.93 13.48
CA ILE A 168 -36.30 -18.25 14.75
C ILE A 168 -34.89 -17.65 14.75
N LYS A 169 -34.58 -16.88 15.78
CA LYS A 169 -33.27 -16.23 15.92
C LYS A 169 -32.41 -17.04 16.87
N PHE A 170 -31.13 -17.18 16.54
CA PHE A 170 -30.14 -17.88 17.33
C PHE A 170 -28.95 -16.96 17.53
N ILE A 171 -28.54 -16.76 18.78
CA ILE A 171 -27.42 -15.89 19.16
C ILE A 171 -26.27 -16.79 19.58
N PHE A 172 -25.14 -16.67 18.90
CA PHE A 172 -23.94 -17.44 19.15
C PHE A 172 -22.82 -16.55 19.67
N ASP A 173 -21.95 -17.13 20.49
CA ASP A 173 -20.66 -16.55 20.84
C ASP A 173 -19.68 -16.69 19.67
N ARG A 174 -19.02 -15.60 19.29
CA ARG A 174 -18.14 -15.56 18.11
C ARG A 174 -16.79 -16.24 18.32
N ASN A 175 -16.36 -16.43 19.57
CA ASN A 175 -15.05 -17.02 19.87
C ASN A 175 -15.12 -18.54 20.01
N THR A 176 -16.27 -19.03 20.47
CA THR A 176 -16.50 -20.45 20.82
C THR A 176 -17.50 -21.15 19.91
N ASP A 177 -18.17 -20.41 19.02
CA ASP A 177 -19.27 -20.89 18.15
C ASP A 177 -20.40 -21.60 18.94
N SER A 178 -20.53 -21.30 20.23
CA SER A 178 -21.52 -21.90 21.12
C SER A 178 -22.82 -21.09 21.09
N LEU A 179 -23.96 -21.78 21.07
CA LEU A 179 -25.27 -21.13 21.13
C LEU A 179 -25.49 -20.58 22.55
N LEU A 180 -25.67 -19.27 22.65
CA LEU A 180 -25.93 -18.58 23.91
C LEU A 180 -27.43 -18.53 24.22
N GLU A 181 -28.23 -18.19 23.21
CA GLU A 181 -29.67 -17.95 23.34
C GLU A 181 -30.35 -18.19 22.00
N PHE A 182 -31.64 -18.53 22.02
CA PHE A 182 -32.47 -18.50 20.83
C PHE A 182 -33.84 -17.90 21.16
N ASP A 183 -34.44 -17.22 20.20
CA ASP A 183 -35.75 -16.59 20.27
C ASP A 183 -36.68 -17.29 19.28
N ALA A 184 -37.65 -18.04 19.82
CA ALA A 184 -38.69 -18.73 19.08
C ALA A 184 -40.09 -18.15 19.41
N SER A 185 -40.16 -16.94 19.96
CA SER A 185 -41.41 -16.27 20.35
C SER A 185 -42.37 -16.02 19.19
N ALA A 186 -41.85 -15.94 17.96
CA ALA A 186 -42.69 -15.87 16.76
C ALA A 186 -43.52 -17.16 16.57
N LEU A 187 -42.97 -18.31 17.00
CA LEU A 187 -43.60 -19.62 16.86
C LEU A 187 -44.36 -20.06 18.11
N LEU A 188 -43.87 -19.72 19.30
CA LEU A 188 -44.31 -20.29 20.58
C LEU A 188 -44.86 -19.22 21.52
N ASN A 189 -45.77 -19.61 22.40
CA ASN A 189 -46.14 -18.75 23.53
C ASN A 189 -44.99 -18.72 24.56
N GLU A 190 -45.11 -17.84 25.55
CA GLU A 190 -44.04 -17.61 26.55
C GLU A 190 -43.70 -18.87 27.36
N GLU A 191 -44.71 -19.63 27.81
CA GLU A 191 -44.52 -20.87 28.58
C GLU A 191 -43.87 -21.99 27.75
N GLU A 192 -44.32 -22.20 26.51
CA GLU A 192 -43.75 -23.16 25.56
C GLU A 192 -42.29 -22.81 25.23
N HIS A 193 -42.01 -21.51 25.02
CA HIS A 193 -40.68 -21.03 24.73
C HIS A 193 -39.73 -21.27 25.91
N GLU A 194 -40.14 -20.89 27.12
CA GLU A 194 -39.34 -21.10 28.33
C GLU A 194 -39.08 -22.59 28.59
N SER A 195 -40.10 -23.44 28.41
CA SER A 195 -39.94 -24.89 28.53
C SER A 195 -38.92 -25.43 27.52
N LEU A 196 -38.92 -24.95 26.28
CA LEU A 196 -37.97 -25.39 25.25
C LEU A 196 -36.55 -24.89 25.55
N VAL A 197 -36.40 -23.66 26.02
CA VAL A 197 -35.11 -23.10 26.46
C VAL A 197 -34.53 -23.94 27.60
N ASN A 198 -35.35 -24.33 28.58
CA ASN A 198 -34.91 -25.16 29.70
C ASN A 198 -34.49 -26.57 29.24
N CYS A 199 -35.25 -27.20 28.34
CA CYS A 199 -34.86 -28.46 27.71
C CYS A 199 -33.53 -28.35 26.94
N TYR A 200 -33.32 -27.24 26.23
CA TYR A 200 -32.05 -27.00 25.54
C TYR A 200 -30.89 -26.81 26.53
N LYS A 201 -31.05 -26.02 27.59
CA LYS A 201 -30.01 -25.80 28.59
C LYS A 201 -29.53 -27.10 29.24
N GLN A 202 -30.41 -28.09 29.39
CA GLN A 202 -30.06 -29.40 29.94
C GLN A 202 -29.33 -30.31 28.94
N SER A 203 -29.70 -30.26 27.66
CA SER A 203 -29.18 -31.20 26.64
C SER A 203 -28.02 -30.64 25.82
N GLN A 204 -27.94 -29.32 25.66
CA GLN A 204 -27.05 -28.57 24.78
C GLN A 204 -26.97 -29.15 23.35
N ASN A 205 -28.07 -29.75 22.88
CA ASN A 205 -28.11 -30.44 21.59
C ASN A 205 -28.82 -29.60 20.52
N ASN A 206 -28.02 -28.92 19.70
CA ASN A 206 -28.52 -28.05 18.62
C ASN A 206 -29.34 -28.81 17.57
N ILE A 207 -29.01 -30.07 17.31
CA ILE A 207 -29.73 -30.90 16.32
C ILE A 207 -31.13 -31.23 16.84
N ALA A 208 -31.22 -31.66 18.10
CA ALA A 208 -32.51 -31.95 18.74
C ALA A 208 -33.39 -30.69 18.78
N LEU A 209 -32.81 -29.53 19.14
CA LEU A 209 -33.51 -28.25 19.13
C LEU A 209 -34.09 -27.91 17.76
N LEU A 210 -33.27 -27.99 16.70
CA LEU A 210 -33.71 -27.71 15.33
C LEU A 210 -34.82 -28.65 14.85
N CYS A 211 -34.72 -29.95 15.17
CA CYS A 211 -35.76 -30.92 14.84
C CYS A 211 -37.09 -30.61 15.56
N THR A 212 -37.04 -30.29 16.85
CA THR A 212 -38.22 -29.92 17.63
C THR A 212 -38.89 -28.67 17.08
N LEU A 213 -38.12 -27.60 16.83
CA LEU A 213 -38.62 -26.37 16.24
C LEU A 213 -39.26 -26.61 14.86
N ARG A 214 -38.64 -27.42 14.01
CA ARG A 214 -39.20 -27.78 12.70
C ARG A 214 -40.54 -28.50 12.81
N ASN A 215 -40.66 -29.45 13.74
CA ASN A 215 -41.91 -30.18 13.97
C ASN A 215 -43.03 -29.26 14.48
N LEU A 216 -42.69 -28.28 15.31
CA LEU A 216 -43.62 -27.27 15.80
C LEU A 216 -44.10 -26.35 14.67
N VAL A 217 -43.19 -25.90 13.80
CA VAL A 217 -43.57 -25.14 12.59
C VAL A 217 -44.48 -25.97 11.68
N LEU A 218 -44.13 -27.23 11.44
CA LEU A 218 -44.95 -28.15 10.64
C LEU A 218 -46.37 -28.27 11.21
N ALA A 219 -46.52 -28.41 12.53
CA ALA A 219 -47.82 -28.51 13.18
C ALA A 219 -48.64 -27.23 13.03
N LYS A 220 -48.02 -26.05 13.16
CA LYS A 220 -48.71 -24.76 13.02
C LYS A 220 -49.07 -24.40 11.58
N ASP A 221 -48.28 -24.81 10.59
CA ASP A 221 -48.56 -24.55 9.16
C ASP A 221 -49.57 -25.54 8.54
N ILE A 222 -49.98 -26.59 9.27
CA ILE A 222 -51.03 -27.54 8.86
C ILE A 222 -52.43 -27.09 9.32
N LEU A 223 -52.50 -26.33 10.42
CA LEU A 223 -53.73 -25.76 10.99
C LEU A 223 -54.09 -24.43 10.30
#